data_AF-A0A0B1TMC6-F1
#
_entry.id   AF-A0A0B1TMC6-F1
#
_cell.length_a   1.000
_cell.length_b   1.000
_cell.length_c   1.000
_cell.angle_alpha   90.00
_cell.angle_beta   90.00
_cell.angle_gamma   90.00
#
_symmetry.space_group_name_H-M   'P 1'
#
loop_
_entity.id
_entity.type
_entity.pdbx_description
1 polymer ?
#
loop_
_entity_poly.entity_id
_entity_poly.type
_entity_poly.pdbx_seq_one_letter_code
_entity_poly.pdbx_strand_id
1 'polypeptide(L)'
;MAFNPFLSRPDLALLPFMGHIPALPGAPGFFPRLPPDLSELRGARPDDDGVQDDPQVELDDKELWNSFNSCGTEMVITKSGRRIFPAFRVKVSGLDKKSKYIFLMDLVPADECRYKFNNSRWMVAGKADPEMPKRMYIHPDSPATGEHWMAKGANFHKLKLTNNISDKQGYVSAS
;
A
#
# COMPACT_ATOMS: atom_id res chain seq x y z
N MET A 1 4.46 3.50 -18.04
CA MET A 1 5.46 2.95 -17.10
C MET A 1 4.85 1.68 -16.52
N ALA A 2 5.63 0.62 -16.34
CA ALA A 2 5.11 -0.70 -16.00
C ALA A 2 4.98 -0.85 -14.48
N PHE A 3 3.78 -1.17 -14.01
CA PHE A 3 3.52 -1.51 -12.62
C PHE A 3 3.32 -3.03 -12.54
N ASN A 4 4.14 -3.71 -11.75
CA ASN A 4 4.09 -5.16 -11.61
C ASN A 4 3.74 -5.53 -10.15
N PRO A 5 2.48 -5.86 -9.83
CA PRO A 5 2.02 -6.05 -8.45
C PRO A 5 2.47 -7.35 -7.76
N PHE A 6 3.23 -8.23 -8.43
CA PHE A 6 3.47 -9.60 -7.94
C PHE A 6 4.90 -9.94 -7.53
N LEU A 7 5.77 -8.95 -7.33
CA LEU A 7 7.06 -9.22 -6.69
C LEU A 7 6.92 -9.18 -5.16
N SER A 8 6.28 -10.22 -4.60
CA SER A 8 6.64 -10.67 -3.26
C SER A 8 8.05 -11.26 -3.34
N ARG A 9 9.05 -10.54 -2.84
CA ARG A 9 10.32 -11.17 -2.45
C ARG A 9 10.25 -11.50 -0.96
N PRO A 10 10.43 -12.77 -0.57
CA PRO A 10 10.75 -13.09 0.80
C PRO A 10 12.21 -12.69 1.06
N ASP A 11 12.48 -12.38 2.32
CA ASP A 11 13.81 -12.24 2.91
C ASP A 11 14.52 -10.89 2.73
N LEU A 12 14.24 -9.97 3.66
CA LEU A 12 15.32 -9.27 4.36
C LEU A 12 14.98 -9.18 5.85
N ALA A 13 15.85 -9.84 6.59
CA ALA A 13 15.86 -10.00 8.01
C ALA A 13 15.76 -8.68 8.80
N LEU A 14 15.02 -8.82 9.90
CA LEU A 14 15.13 -8.06 11.14
C LEU A 14 16.53 -7.49 11.40
N LEU A 15 16.62 -6.17 11.54
CA LEU A 15 17.63 -5.54 12.38
C LEU A 15 16.92 -4.56 13.32
N PRO A 16 16.81 -4.85 14.62
CA PRO A 16 16.49 -3.82 15.60
C PRO A 16 17.69 -2.87 15.71
N PHE A 17 17.43 -1.60 15.42
CA PHE A 17 18.31 -0.47 15.72
C PHE A 17 18.65 -0.47 17.22
N MET A 18 19.83 -0.99 17.60
CA MET A 18 20.44 -0.65 18.88
C MET A 18 21.12 0.71 18.73
N GLY A 19 20.40 1.76 19.12
CA GLY A 19 20.99 3.07 19.36
C GLY A 19 21.93 3.00 20.57
N HIS A 20 23.24 3.09 20.32
CA HIS A 20 24.23 3.42 21.33
C HIS A 20 24.50 4.93 21.26
N ILE A 21 24.04 5.66 22.27
CA ILE A 21 24.45 7.04 22.52
C ILE A 21 25.59 6.98 23.55
N PRO A 22 26.80 7.49 23.26
CA PRO A 22 27.84 7.58 24.27
C PRO A 22 27.49 8.67 25.30
N ALA A 23 27.55 8.31 26.58
CA ALA A 23 27.38 9.22 27.70
C ALA A 23 28.59 10.17 27.84
N LEU A 24 28.34 11.48 27.92
CA LEU A 24 29.33 12.47 28.33
C LEU A 24 29.20 12.76 29.84
N PRO A 25 30.32 12.97 30.57
CA PRO A 25 30.30 13.22 32.00
C PRO A 25 30.28 14.73 32.32
N GLY A 26 29.48 15.12 33.31
CA GLY A 26 29.73 16.32 34.11
C GLY A 26 28.61 17.37 34.15
N ALA A 27 27.91 17.42 35.29
CA ALA A 27 27.78 18.59 36.17
C ALA A 27 26.66 18.34 37.22
N PRO A 28 26.89 18.59 38.52
CA PRO A 28 25.86 18.50 39.54
C PRO A 28 25.15 19.85 39.68
N GLY A 29 23.82 19.88 39.55
CA GLY A 29 23.04 21.02 40.03
C GLY A 29 21.77 21.33 39.24
N PHE A 30 20.66 21.31 39.99
CA PHE A 30 19.40 22.03 39.73
C PHE A 30 18.58 21.62 38.50
N PHE A 31 17.74 20.59 38.69
CA PHE A 31 16.43 20.55 38.03
C PHE A 31 15.33 20.59 39.11
N PRO A 32 14.38 21.54 39.07
CA PRO A 32 13.19 21.44 39.88
C PRO A 32 12.41 20.19 39.45
N ARG A 33 11.96 19.37 40.42
CA ARG A 33 11.13 18.19 40.19
C ARG A 33 9.93 18.58 39.31
N LEU A 34 9.84 18.02 38.11
CA LEU A 34 8.61 18.00 37.34
C LEU A 34 7.52 17.24 38.12
N PRO A 35 6.24 17.67 38.04
CA PRO A 35 5.12 16.95 38.63
C PRO A 35 5.06 15.51 38.07
N PRO A 36 4.69 14.50 38.88
CA PRO A 36 4.48 13.15 38.40
C PRO A 36 3.13 13.06 37.67
N ASP A 37 3.02 13.67 36.49
CA ASP A 37 1.79 13.57 35.68
C ASP A 37 1.99 13.69 34.17
N LEU A 38 3.07 13.10 33.64
CA LEU A 38 3.19 12.84 32.20
C LEU A 38 3.36 11.35 31.88
N SER A 39 3.16 10.50 32.88
CA SER A 39 3.11 9.04 32.68
C SER A 39 1.85 8.60 31.91
N GLU A 40 0.82 9.45 31.83
CA GLU A 40 -0.45 9.11 31.16
C GLU A 40 -0.44 9.27 29.64
N LEU A 41 0.60 9.85 29.04
CA LEU A 41 0.77 9.83 27.57
C LEU A 41 1.57 8.63 27.06
N ARG A 42 1.97 7.72 27.96
CA ARG A 42 2.71 6.51 27.57
C ARG A 42 1.76 5.42 27.11
N GLY A 43 1.37 5.53 25.84
CA GLY A 43 0.92 4.41 25.04
C GLY A 43 -0.51 4.00 25.31
N ALA A 44 -1.45 4.67 24.65
CA ALA A 44 -2.65 3.99 24.19
C ALA A 44 -2.18 2.80 23.35
N ARG A 45 -2.10 1.63 23.97
CA ARG A 45 -2.16 0.37 23.24
C ARG A 45 -3.47 0.47 22.44
N PRO A 46 -3.49 0.13 21.15
CA PRO A 46 -4.77 -0.01 20.47
C PRO A 46 -5.61 -0.93 21.36
N ASP A 47 -6.76 -0.42 21.82
CA ASP A 47 -7.71 -1.23 22.55
C ASP A 47 -7.92 -2.48 21.70
N ASP A 48 -7.57 -3.65 22.25
CA ASP A 48 -7.86 -4.92 21.61
C ASP A 48 -9.37 -4.95 21.41
N ASP A 49 -9.82 -4.75 20.17
CA ASP A 49 -11.22 -4.57 19.82
C ASP A 49 -12.03 -5.86 20.00
N GLY A 50 -11.37 -6.92 20.46
CA GLY A 50 -11.93 -8.25 20.72
C GLY A 50 -12.32 -8.96 19.43
N VAL A 51 -11.93 -8.44 18.28
CA VAL A 51 -12.26 -9.00 16.96
C VAL A 51 -11.30 -10.14 16.68
N GLN A 52 -11.83 -11.36 16.63
CA GLN A 52 -11.05 -12.53 16.23
C GLN A 52 -11.32 -12.85 14.77
N ASP A 53 -10.43 -12.40 13.88
CA ASP A 53 -10.43 -12.71 12.45
C ASP A 53 -9.13 -13.38 11.99
N ASP A 54 -9.19 -14.06 10.84
CA ASP A 54 -8.05 -14.63 10.11
C ASP A 54 -8.21 -14.25 8.62
N PRO A 55 -7.93 -12.98 8.25
CA PRO A 55 -8.22 -12.49 6.92
C PRO A 55 -7.42 -13.21 5.83
N GLN A 56 -8.13 -13.78 4.86
CA GLN A 56 -7.56 -14.45 3.69
C GLN A 56 -8.06 -13.76 2.41
N VAL A 57 -7.17 -13.56 1.45
CA VAL A 57 -7.46 -12.85 0.20
C VAL A 57 -6.97 -13.66 -1.00
N GLU A 58 -7.85 -13.89 -1.96
CA GLU A 58 -7.56 -14.60 -3.20
C GLU A 58 -7.82 -13.70 -4.41
N LEU A 59 -6.89 -13.65 -5.35
CA LEU A 59 -7.04 -12.90 -6.59
C LEU A 59 -8.01 -13.61 -7.54
N ASP A 60 -9.05 -12.91 -7.97
CA ASP A 60 -9.93 -13.40 -9.04
C ASP A 60 -9.24 -13.34 -10.41
N ASP A 61 -9.58 -14.29 -11.29
CA ASP A 61 -9.01 -14.44 -12.65
C ASP A 61 -7.48 -14.42 -12.67
N LYS A 62 -6.88 -15.16 -11.73
CA LYS A 62 -5.42 -15.26 -11.59
C LYS A 62 -4.73 -15.74 -12.87
N GLU A 63 -5.37 -16.61 -13.64
CA GLU A 63 -4.87 -17.12 -14.92
C GLU A 63 -4.72 -16.01 -15.96
N LEU A 64 -5.66 -15.05 -15.99
CA LEU A 64 -5.59 -13.89 -16.86
C LEU A 64 -4.43 -12.99 -16.45
N TRP A 65 -4.30 -12.71 -15.15
CA TRP A 65 -3.17 -11.95 -14.62
C TRP A 65 -1.82 -12.62 -14.94
N ASN A 66 -1.73 -13.94 -14.80
CA ASN A 66 -0.53 -14.71 -15.14
C ASN A 66 -0.19 -14.60 -16.63
N SER A 67 -1.20 -14.59 -17.51
CA SER A 67 -1.03 -14.45 -18.96
C SER A 67 -0.53 -13.06 -19.37
N PHE A 68 -0.98 -12.00 -18.67
CA PHE A 68 -0.44 -10.66 -18.86
C PHE A 68 0.98 -10.53 -18.30
N ASN A 69 1.22 -11.12 -17.12
CA ASN A 69 2.53 -11.09 -16.48
C ASN A 69 3.60 -11.80 -17.30
N SER A 70 3.29 -12.93 -17.94
CA SER A 70 4.23 -13.64 -18.81
C SER A 70 4.67 -12.84 -20.04
N CYS A 71 3.85 -11.88 -20.48
CA CYS A 71 4.18 -10.96 -21.57
C CYS A 71 4.82 -9.64 -21.09
N GLY A 72 4.88 -9.41 -19.78
CA GLY A 72 5.23 -8.12 -19.19
C GLY A 72 4.00 -7.20 -19.13
N THR A 73 3.30 -7.21 -17.99
CA THR A 73 2.09 -6.40 -17.80
C THR A 73 2.36 -4.91 -17.98
N GLU A 74 1.59 -4.27 -18.85
CA GLU A 74 1.65 -2.83 -19.09
C GLU A 74 0.31 -2.17 -18.79
N MET A 75 0.36 -1.01 -18.13
CA MET A 75 -0.81 -0.22 -17.80
C MET A 75 -0.74 1.14 -18.50
N VAL A 76 -1.83 1.52 -19.15
CA VAL A 76 -1.95 2.83 -19.80
C VAL A 76 -2.34 3.87 -18.76
N ILE A 77 -1.61 4.99 -18.73
CA ILE A 77 -1.90 6.15 -17.88
C ILE A 77 -2.27 7.34 -18.77
N THR A 78 -3.27 8.13 -18.36
CA THR A 78 -3.72 9.31 -19.13
C THR A 78 -4.04 10.47 -18.19
N LYS A 79 -4.01 11.71 -18.71
CA LYS A 79 -4.35 12.92 -17.95
C LYS A 79 -5.76 12.86 -17.35
N SER A 80 -6.72 12.26 -18.07
CA SER A 80 -8.12 12.13 -17.66
C SER A 80 -8.42 10.86 -16.84
N GLY A 81 -7.40 10.08 -16.50
CA GLY A 81 -7.53 8.83 -15.76
C GLY A 81 -7.96 7.66 -16.65
N ARG A 82 -7.19 6.56 -16.61
CA ARG A 82 -7.51 5.31 -17.31
C ARG A 82 -7.68 4.16 -16.32
N ARG A 83 -8.71 3.34 -16.52
CA ARG A 83 -8.92 2.13 -15.70
C ARG A 83 -7.83 1.10 -15.98
N ILE A 84 -7.39 0.40 -14.94
CA ILE A 84 -6.46 -0.72 -15.07
C ILE A 84 -7.12 -1.89 -15.80
N PHE A 85 -6.31 -2.65 -16.53
CA PHE A 85 -6.73 -3.91 -17.15
C PHE A 85 -5.57 -4.92 -17.09
N PRO A 86 -5.78 -6.14 -16.60
CA PRO A 86 -7.04 -6.68 -16.07
C PRO A 86 -7.56 -5.92 -14.84
N ALA A 87 -8.87 -5.99 -14.58
CA ALA A 87 -9.45 -5.35 -13.39
C ALA A 87 -8.98 -6.10 -12.12
N PHE A 88 -8.55 -5.37 -11.09
CA PHE A 88 -8.14 -5.98 -9.84
C PHE A 88 -9.36 -6.32 -8.99
N ARG A 89 -9.56 -7.62 -8.75
CA ARG A 89 -10.69 -8.19 -8.00
C ARG A 89 -10.17 -9.25 -7.05
N VAL A 90 -10.68 -9.26 -5.84
CA VAL A 90 -10.28 -10.24 -4.83
C VAL A 90 -11.49 -10.83 -4.12
N LYS A 91 -11.45 -12.13 -3.88
CA LYS A 91 -12.28 -12.81 -2.90
C LYS A 91 -11.65 -12.65 -1.53
N VAL A 92 -12.50 -12.46 -0.53
CA VAL A 92 -12.09 -12.23 0.85
C VAL A 92 -12.77 -13.27 1.72
N SER A 93 -12.06 -13.81 2.69
CA SER A 93 -12.60 -14.73 3.70
C SER A 93 -11.93 -14.53 5.05
N GLY A 94 -12.50 -15.13 6.09
CA GLY A 94 -11.94 -15.11 7.45
C GLY A 94 -12.07 -13.79 8.21
N LEU A 95 -12.84 -12.81 7.70
CA LEU A 95 -13.20 -11.60 8.45
C LEU A 95 -14.25 -11.90 9.52
N ASP A 96 -14.28 -11.12 10.60
CA ASP A 96 -15.42 -11.13 11.51
C ASP A 96 -16.67 -10.56 10.80
N LYS A 97 -17.79 -11.28 10.91
CA LYS A 97 -19.00 -10.93 10.16
C LYS A 97 -19.60 -9.60 10.60
N LYS A 98 -19.43 -9.19 11.85
CA LYS A 98 -20.11 -8.03 12.47
C LYS A 98 -19.24 -6.77 12.45
N SER A 99 -17.93 -6.93 12.48
CA SER A 99 -16.97 -5.84 12.41
C SER A 99 -17.01 -5.12 11.06
N LYS A 100 -16.71 -3.81 11.08
CA LYS A 100 -16.65 -2.97 9.89
C LYS A 100 -15.21 -2.83 9.41
N TYR A 101 -15.01 -3.05 8.12
CA TYR A 101 -13.73 -2.98 7.45
C TYR A 101 -13.75 -1.92 6.35
N ILE A 102 -12.59 -1.29 6.15
CA ILE A 102 -12.32 -0.39 5.04
C ILE A 102 -11.35 -1.11 4.10
N PHE A 103 -11.72 -1.21 2.83
CA PHE A 103 -10.85 -1.73 1.79
C PHE A 103 -10.30 -0.57 0.97
N LEU A 104 -8.98 -0.56 0.78
CA LEU A 104 -8.29 0.44 -0.04
C LEU A 104 -7.20 -0.24 -0.87
N MET A 105 -6.77 0.43 -1.94
CA MET A 105 -5.67 0.00 -2.80
C MET A 105 -4.75 1.18 -3.07
N ASP A 106 -3.46 0.96 -2.84
CA ASP A 106 -2.38 1.85 -3.26
C ASP A 106 -1.52 1.18 -4.35
N LEU A 107 -0.74 2.00 -5.05
CA LEU A 107 0.24 1.53 -6.03
C LEU A 107 1.59 2.10 -5.62
N VAL A 108 2.55 1.21 -5.42
CA VAL A 108 3.91 1.56 -5.00
C VAL A 108 4.91 1.20 -6.09
N PRO A 109 5.97 2.00 -6.31
CA PRO A 109 7.03 1.65 -7.24
C PRO A 109 7.62 0.27 -6.89
N ALA A 110 7.79 -0.57 -7.91
CA ALA A 110 8.43 -1.89 -7.73
C ALA A 110 9.96 -1.77 -7.63
N ASP A 111 10.54 -0.72 -8.22
CA ASP A 111 11.96 -0.39 -8.22
C ASP A 111 12.19 1.11 -8.47
N GLU A 112 13.45 1.53 -8.41
CA GLU A 112 13.89 2.90 -8.72
C GLU A 112 14.45 3.04 -10.15
N CYS A 113 13.98 2.24 -11.11
CA CYS A 113 14.46 2.26 -12.49
C CYS A 113 13.48 2.95 -13.43
N ARG A 114 14.03 3.75 -14.35
CA ARG A 114 13.30 4.23 -15.52
C ARG A 114 13.54 3.28 -16.68
N TYR A 115 12.47 2.80 -17.29
CA TYR A 115 12.53 1.81 -18.36
C TYR A 115 12.28 2.42 -19.74
N LYS A 116 12.91 1.83 -20.76
CA LYS A 116 12.59 2.06 -22.18
C LYS A 116 12.33 0.73 -22.87
N PHE A 117 11.39 0.73 -23.82
CA PHE A 117 11.11 -0.42 -24.67
C PHE A 117 11.85 -0.26 -26.00
N ASN A 118 12.76 -1.17 -26.32
CA ASN A 118 13.52 -1.17 -27.57
C ASN A 118 13.76 -2.60 -28.04
N ASN A 119 13.64 -2.86 -29.34
CA ASN A 119 13.79 -4.20 -29.95
C ASN A 119 12.99 -5.28 -29.21
N SER A 120 11.71 -5.00 -28.95
CA SER A 120 10.77 -5.90 -28.24
C SER A 120 11.22 -6.31 -26.83
N ARG A 121 12.02 -5.48 -26.16
CA ARG A 121 12.54 -5.75 -24.82
C ARG A 121 12.53 -4.50 -23.95
N TRP A 122 12.13 -4.69 -22.69
CA TRP A 122 12.29 -3.69 -21.63
C TRP A 122 13.74 -3.62 -21.15
N MET A 123 14.30 -2.41 -21.15
CA MET A 123 15.67 -2.15 -20.70
C MET A 123 15.71 -0.96 -19.73
N VAL A 124 16.61 -1.03 -18.75
CA VAL A 124 16.87 0.09 -17.85
C VAL A 124 17.51 1.23 -18.64
N ALA A 125 16.95 2.43 -18.51
CA ALA A 125 17.39 3.65 -19.17
C ALA A 125 17.95 4.70 -18.19
N GLY A 126 17.76 4.52 -16.89
CA GLY A 126 18.26 5.41 -15.85
C GLY A 126 17.55 5.23 -14.52
N LYS A 127 17.67 6.23 -13.64
CA LYS A 127 16.93 6.31 -12.38
C LYS A 127 15.47 6.69 -12.63
N ALA A 128 14.56 6.17 -11.81
CA ALA A 128 13.15 6.55 -11.82
C ALA A 128 12.96 8.06 -11.64
N ASP A 129 11.90 8.59 -12.26
CA ASP A 129 11.49 9.98 -12.04
C ASP A 129 11.02 10.14 -10.57
N PRO A 130 11.04 11.35 -10.00
CA PRO A 130 10.55 11.58 -8.63
C PRO A 130 9.13 11.04 -8.44
N GLU A 131 8.89 10.37 -7.32
CA GLU A 131 7.60 9.75 -7.04
C GLU A 131 6.48 10.81 -6.99
N MET A 132 5.40 10.55 -7.71
CA MET A 132 4.22 11.41 -7.67
C MET A 132 3.54 11.34 -6.28
N PRO A 133 2.77 12.36 -5.86
CA PRO A 133 2.03 12.30 -4.62
C PRO A 133 1.18 11.03 -4.52
N LYS A 134 1.46 10.20 -3.51
CA LYS A 134 0.73 8.94 -3.29
C LYS A 134 -0.74 9.23 -3.01
N ARG A 135 -1.61 8.55 -3.76
CA ARG A 135 -3.05 8.61 -3.56
C ARG A 135 -3.58 7.20 -3.42
N MET A 136 -4.26 6.96 -2.30
CA MET A 136 -4.95 5.71 -2.04
C MET A 136 -6.34 5.75 -2.67
N TYR A 137 -6.76 4.65 -3.27
CA TYR A 137 -8.13 4.46 -3.69
C TYR A 137 -8.88 3.69 -2.61
N ILE A 138 -9.84 4.34 -1.95
CA ILE A 138 -10.74 3.68 -1.01
C ILE A 138 -11.89 3.07 -1.80
N HIS A 139 -12.18 1.78 -1.57
CA HIS A 139 -13.29 1.11 -2.21
C HIS A 139 -14.62 1.80 -1.83
N PRO A 140 -15.51 2.09 -2.79
CA PRO A 140 -16.71 2.90 -2.56
C PRO A 140 -17.69 2.31 -1.55
N ASP A 141 -17.68 0.99 -1.37
CA ASP A 141 -18.50 0.31 -0.37
C ASP A 141 -17.95 0.45 1.07
N SER A 142 -16.74 1.01 1.24
CA SER A 142 -16.16 1.21 2.56
C SER A 142 -16.82 2.38 3.31
N PRO A 143 -17.02 2.28 4.64
CA PRO A 143 -16.85 1.08 5.47
C PRO A 143 -18.04 0.10 5.33
N ALA A 144 -17.76 -1.20 5.30
CA ALA A 144 -18.76 -2.26 5.25
C ALA A 144 -18.41 -3.44 6.16
N THR A 145 -19.39 -4.27 6.51
CA THR A 145 -19.19 -5.41 7.40
C THR A 145 -18.34 -6.51 6.77
N GLY A 146 -17.67 -7.34 7.58
CA GLY A 146 -16.94 -8.50 7.06
C GLY A 146 -17.85 -9.46 6.29
N GLU A 147 -19.13 -9.60 6.69
CA GLU A 147 -20.12 -10.35 5.94
C GLU A 147 -20.34 -9.80 4.52
N HIS A 148 -20.43 -8.47 4.36
CA HIS A 148 -20.58 -7.82 3.05
C HIS A 148 -19.37 -8.12 2.15
N TRP A 149 -18.16 -7.99 2.69
CA TRP A 149 -16.93 -8.24 1.93
C TRP A 149 -16.75 -9.71 1.55
N MET A 150 -17.04 -10.63 2.45
CA MET A 150 -16.92 -12.06 2.17
C MET A 150 -17.99 -12.57 1.20
N ALA A 151 -19.15 -11.92 1.11
CA ALA A 151 -20.22 -12.32 0.19
C ALA A 151 -19.92 -12.00 -1.28
N LYS A 152 -19.23 -10.90 -1.57
CA LYS A 152 -19.02 -10.38 -2.94
C LYS A 152 -17.56 -10.19 -3.34
N GLY A 153 -16.63 -10.22 -2.39
CA GLY A 153 -15.26 -9.77 -2.59
C GLY A 153 -15.14 -8.25 -2.73
N ALA A 154 -13.92 -7.78 -2.99
CA ALA A 154 -13.63 -6.38 -3.27
C ALA A 154 -13.22 -6.19 -4.74
N ASN A 155 -13.85 -5.24 -5.43
CA ASN A 155 -13.65 -5.03 -6.87
C ASN A 155 -13.22 -3.60 -7.18
N PHE A 156 -11.96 -3.46 -7.59
CA PHE A 156 -11.31 -2.17 -7.86
C PHE A 156 -11.41 -1.73 -9.33
N HIS A 157 -12.36 -2.23 -10.11
CA HIS A 157 -12.55 -1.87 -11.54
C HIS A 157 -12.77 -0.37 -11.82
N LYS A 158 -13.19 0.41 -10.81
CA LYS A 158 -13.37 1.87 -10.92
C LYS A 158 -12.09 2.65 -10.67
N LEU A 159 -11.02 2.01 -10.18
CA LEU A 159 -9.72 2.65 -9.99
C LEU A 159 -9.18 3.14 -11.33
N LYS A 160 -8.65 4.36 -11.34
CA LYS A 160 -8.06 4.99 -12.52
C LYS A 160 -6.65 5.48 -12.19
N LEU A 161 -5.76 5.33 -13.18
CA LEU A 161 -4.38 5.82 -13.16
C LEU A 161 -4.25 7.12 -13.94
N THR A 162 -3.52 8.08 -13.40
CA THR A 162 -3.23 9.36 -14.05
C THR A 162 -1.75 9.74 -13.92
N ASN A 163 -1.24 10.44 -14.93
CA ASN A 163 0.06 11.12 -14.90
C ASN A 163 -0.08 12.62 -14.54
N ASN A 164 -1.28 13.08 -14.20
CA ASN A 164 -1.53 14.47 -13.85
C ASN A 164 -1.28 14.71 -12.35
N ILE A 165 -0.14 15.32 -12.01
CA ILE A 165 0.21 15.64 -10.61
C ILE A 165 -0.81 16.58 -9.92
N SER A 166 -1.51 17.38 -10.72
CA SER A 166 -2.51 18.34 -10.27
C SER A 166 -3.94 17.82 -10.37
N ASP A 167 -4.12 16.49 -10.46
CA ASP A 167 -5.43 15.85 -10.52
C ASP A 167 -6.30 16.23 -9.31
N LYS A 168 -7.55 16.63 -9.58
CA LYS A 168 -8.53 17.01 -8.54
C LYS A 168 -9.56 15.91 -8.31
N GLN A 169 -9.57 14.89 -9.16
CA GLN A 169 -10.54 13.80 -9.19
C GLN A 169 -10.20 12.68 -8.22
N GLY A 170 -8.97 12.68 -7.67
CA GLY A 170 -8.53 11.67 -6.70
C GLY A 170 -8.06 10.37 -7.38
N TYR A 171 -7.65 10.43 -8.64
CA TYR A 171 -7.11 9.27 -9.33
C TYR A 171 -5.73 8.89 -8.77
N VAL A 172 -5.42 7.60 -8.83
CA VAL A 172 -4.12 7.12 -8.36
C VAL A 172 -3.05 7.64 -9.30
N SER A 173 -2.08 8.34 -8.72
CA SER A 173 -0.98 8.93 -9.46
C SER A 173 0.07 7.87 -9.77
N ALA A 174 0.48 7.80 -11.04
CA ALA A 174 1.55 6.90 -11.49
C ALA A 174 2.47 7.67 -12.44
N SER A 175 3.76 7.63 -12.15
CA SER A 175 4.83 8.00 -13.07
C SER A 175 5.11 6.78 -13.92
#